data_AF-A0A0A9XCV7-F1
#
_entry.id   AF-A0A0A9XCV7-F1
#
_cell.length_a   1.000
_cell.length_b   1.000
_cell.length_c   1.000
_cell.angle_alpha   90.00
_cell.angle_beta   90.00
_cell.angle_gamma   90.00
#
_symmetry.space_group_name_H-M   'P 1'
#
loop_
_entity.id
_entity.type
_entity.pdbx_description
1 polymer ?
#
loop_
_entity_poly.entity_id
_entity_poly.type
_entity_poly.pdbx_seq_one_letter_code
_entity_poly.pdbx_strand_id
1 'polypeptide(L)'
;EGSVHTKVYEADPNLTHTFAWNKRNVYKQKVYGVAQAKISVGYEHSTCPIIVWETQTAILQGFDVDISDVGGWSLDIHHHYNFHEGILQKGDGSTVHLKQLARSVKVVMGTGLQRPLICKDCDGVARDARLLTPVALTSGPDGSLYIGDFNLVRRLAPDGSVFTVLQLRTTQVSYQYYLVLSPADGRLYVSDPERHQILKVISLESVAEPAINWEVA
;
A
#
# COMPACT_ATOMS: atom_id res chain seq x y z
N GLU A 1 14.67 3.57 -12.81
CA GLU A 1 14.75 3.98 -11.39
C GLU A 1 15.39 5.37 -11.26
N GLY A 2 14.57 6.41 -11.19
CA GLY A 2 15.00 7.80 -10.97
C GLY A 2 15.42 8.62 -12.21
N SER A 3 15.55 8.01 -13.39
CA SER A 3 15.81 8.74 -14.64
C SER A 3 14.53 9.40 -15.16
N VAL A 4 14.58 10.71 -15.43
CA VAL A 4 13.48 11.46 -16.05
C VAL A 4 13.87 11.78 -17.50
N HIS A 5 12.99 11.44 -18.44
CA HIS A 5 13.12 11.82 -19.84
C HIS A 5 11.94 12.70 -20.23
N THR A 6 12.24 13.89 -20.76
CA THR A 6 11.24 14.86 -21.17
C THR A 6 11.48 15.22 -22.63
N LYS A 7 10.42 15.22 -23.43
CA LYS A 7 10.46 15.64 -24.83
C LYS A 7 9.16 16.34 -25.20
N VAL A 8 9.30 17.46 -25.92
CA VAL A 8 8.20 18.28 -26.40
C VAL A 8 8.04 18.04 -27.90
N TYR A 9 6.78 18.03 -28.34
CA TYR A 9 6.40 17.80 -29.73
C TYR A 9 5.39 18.87 -30.15
N GLU A 10 5.44 19.25 -31.42
CA GLU A 10 4.36 19.99 -32.04
C GLU A 10 3.17 19.07 -32.29
N ALA A 11 1.96 19.64 -32.31
CA ALA A 11 0.74 18.88 -32.54
C ALA A 11 0.69 18.34 -33.99
N ASP A 12 0.72 17.01 -34.14
CA ASP A 12 0.71 16.31 -35.42
C ASP A 12 -0.20 15.05 -35.33
N PRO A 13 -1.06 14.75 -36.32
CA PRO A 13 -1.80 13.49 -36.36
C PRO A 13 -0.89 12.25 -36.23
N ASN A 14 -1.36 11.26 -35.46
CA ASN A 14 -0.67 9.98 -35.25
C ASN A 14 0.75 10.09 -34.66
N LEU A 15 0.99 11.13 -33.85
CA LEU A 15 2.26 11.28 -33.13
C LEU A 15 2.56 10.05 -32.26
N THR A 16 3.74 9.47 -32.46
CA THR A 16 4.23 8.33 -31.66
C THR A 16 5.65 8.57 -31.17
N HIS A 17 5.95 8.09 -29.97
CA HIS A 17 7.30 8.16 -29.40
C HIS A 17 7.70 6.81 -28.81
N THR A 18 8.85 6.31 -29.25
CA THR A 18 9.46 5.10 -28.69
C THR A 18 10.55 5.48 -27.71
N PHE A 19 10.36 5.08 -26.45
CA PHE A 19 11.38 5.21 -25.41
C PHE A 19 12.14 3.89 -25.25
N ALA A 20 13.47 3.96 -25.28
CA ALA A 20 14.35 2.81 -25.06
C ALA A 20 15.06 2.96 -23.70
N TRP A 21 14.92 1.95 -22.84
CA TRP A 21 15.59 1.91 -21.54
C TRP A 21 16.79 0.96 -21.56
N ASN A 22 17.94 1.46 -21.13
CA ASN A 22 19.19 0.68 -21.05
C ASN A 22 19.27 -0.23 -19.81
N LYS A 23 18.16 -0.44 -19.10
CA LYS A 23 18.04 -1.29 -17.90
C LYS A 23 18.94 -0.84 -16.72
N ARG A 24 19.40 0.41 -16.71
CA ARG A 24 20.23 0.98 -15.64
C ARG A 24 19.51 2.09 -14.89
N ASN A 25 19.90 2.30 -13.64
CA ASN A 25 19.43 3.43 -12.82
C ASN A 25 20.25 4.70 -13.10
N VAL A 26 19.88 5.82 -12.46
CA VAL A 26 20.56 7.12 -12.58
C VAL A 26 22.05 7.06 -12.20
N TYR A 27 22.45 6.12 -11.34
CA TYR A 27 23.83 5.88 -10.92
C TYR A 27 24.58 4.90 -11.82
N LYS A 28 24.04 4.58 -13.01
CA LYS A 28 24.57 3.61 -13.97
C LYS A 28 24.66 2.17 -13.44
N GLN A 29 24.01 1.84 -12.33
CA GLN A 29 23.93 0.46 -11.81
C GLN A 29 22.86 -0.33 -12.56
N LYS A 30 23.06 -1.65 -12.69
CA LYS A 30 22.09 -2.56 -13.31
C LYS A 30 20.81 -2.62 -12.46
N VAL A 31 19.65 -2.53 -13.10
CA VAL A 31 18.35 -2.81 -12.47
C VAL A 31 17.92 -4.21 -12.89
N TYR A 32 17.68 -5.07 -11.91
CA TYR A 32 17.36 -6.48 -12.14
C TYR A 32 15.85 -6.73 -12.02
N GLY A 33 15.34 -7.73 -12.77
CA GLY A 33 13.93 -8.13 -12.69
C GLY A 33 13.02 -7.22 -13.51
N VAL A 34 12.10 -6.51 -12.86
CA VAL A 34 11.14 -5.59 -13.52
C VAL A 34 11.22 -4.19 -12.93
N ALA A 35 10.92 -3.17 -13.73
CA ALA A 35 10.84 -1.78 -13.29
C ALA A 35 9.52 -1.16 -13.73
N GLN A 36 8.96 -0.28 -12.91
CA GLN A 36 7.77 0.48 -13.27
C GLN A 36 8.16 1.83 -13.88
N ALA A 37 7.71 2.07 -15.10
CA ALA A 37 7.86 3.35 -15.79
C ALA A 37 6.57 4.17 -15.62
N LYS A 38 6.68 5.37 -15.04
CA LYS A 38 5.62 6.37 -15.02
C LYS A 38 5.73 7.22 -16.28
N ILE A 39 4.73 7.16 -17.14
CA ILE A 39 4.64 7.87 -18.41
C ILE A 39 3.61 8.97 -18.23
N SER A 40 3.97 10.22 -18.53
CA SER A 40 3.06 11.36 -18.40
C SER A 40 3.03 12.13 -19.72
N VAL A 41 1.85 12.25 -20.32
CA VAL A 41 1.60 12.95 -21.58
C VAL A 41 0.83 14.23 -21.27
N GLY A 42 1.39 15.37 -21.67
CA GLY A 42 0.78 16.68 -21.45
C GLY A 42 0.22 17.25 -22.75
N TYR A 43 -1.01 17.75 -22.71
CA TYR A 43 -1.66 18.45 -23.83
C TYR A 43 -1.74 19.95 -23.50
N GLU A 44 -1.11 20.77 -24.34
CA GLU A 44 -1.19 22.22 -24.27
C GLU A 44 -2.07 22.72 -25.42
N HIS A 45 -3.09 23.51 -25.09
CA HIS A 45 -4.04 24.05 -26.06
C HIS A 45 -3.86 25.55 -26.20
N SER A 46 -4.05 26.09 -27.41
CA SER A 46 -3.97 27.53 -27.65
C SER A 46 -4.96 28.36 -26.81
N THR A 47 -6.06 27.76 -26.37
CA THR A 47 -7.11 28.41 -25.57
C THR A 47 -6.89 28.33 -24.06
N CYS A 48 -5.95 27.51 -23.58
CA CYS A 48 -5.72 27.29 -22.15
C CYS A 48 -4.21 27.26 -21.84
N PRO A 49 -3.70 28.15 -20.98
CA PRO A 49 -2.27 28.18 -20.64
C PRO A 49 -1.84 27.03 -19.70
N ILE A 50 -2.76 26.16 -19.28
CA ILE A 50 -2.49 25.05 -18.36
C ILE A 50 -2.38 23.75 -19.17
N ILE A 51 -1.30 23.02 -18.96
CA ILE A 51 -1.08 21.70 -19.56
C ILE A 51 -1.96 20.67 -18.85
N VAL A 52 -2.76 19.94 -19.64
CA VAL A 52 -3.58 18.83 -19.14
C VAL A 52 -2.75 17.56 -19.19
N TRP A 53 -2.49 16.96 -18.03
CA TRP A 53 -1.64 15.78 -17.90
C TRP A 53 -2.44 14.49 -17.79
N GLU A 54 -2.09 13.50 -18.60
CA GLU A 54 -2.49 12.11 -18.44
C GLU A 54 -1.28 11.29 -18.01
N THR A 55 -1.42 10.44 -16.99
CA THR A 55 -0.34 9.60 -16.48
C THR A 55 -0.72 8.14 -16.52
N GLN A 56 0.17 7.31 -17.05
CA GLN A 56 0.02 5.86 -17.09
C GLN A 56 1.29 5.19 -16.55
N THR A 57 1.15 3.94 -16.09
CA THR A 57 2.26 3.13 -15.62
C THR A 57 2.46 1.92 -16.53
N ALA A 58 3.68 1.68 -16.98
CA ALA A 58 4.06 0.51 -17.76
C ALA A 58 5.13 -0.31 -17.03
N ILE A 59 5.14 -1.62 -17.24
CA ILE A 59 6.18 -2.51 -16.70
C ILE A 59 7.23 -2.71 -17.78
N LEU A 60 8.50 -2.46 -17.44
CA LEU A 60 9.65 -2.69 -18.29
C LEU A 60 10.53 -3.80 -17.71
N GLN A 61 11.07 -4.66 -18.56
CA GLN A 61 11.96 -5.73 -18.14
C GLN A 61 13.38 -5.19 -17.93
N GLY A 62 13.96 -5.46 -16.77
CA GLY A 62 15.34 -5.16 -16.39
C GLY A 62 16.34 -6.20 -16.90
N PHE A 63 17.51 -6.23 -16.27
CA PHE A 63 18.49 -7.30 -16.47
C PHE A 63 18.02 -8.58 -15.81
N ASP A 64 18.33 -9.71 -16.45
CA ASP A 64 18.30 -11.01 -15.78
C ASP A 64 19.49 -11.12 -14.83
N VAL A 65 19.35 -11.94 -13.79
CA VAL A 65 20.42 -12.14 -12.81
C VAL A 65 21.29 -13.27 -13.34
N ASP A 66 22.61 -13.09 -13.30
CA ASP A 66 23.55 -14.17 -13.55
C ASP A 66 23.43 -15.19 -12.40
N ILE A 67 22.93 -16.38 -12.69
CA ILE A 67 22.59 -17.38 -11.66
C ILE A 67 23.83 -18.15 -11.20
N SER A 68 24.66 -18.58 -12.16
CA SER A 68 25.73 -19.57 -11.91
C SER A 68 27.14 -19.01 -12.01
N ASP A 69 27.30 -17.73 -12.39
CA ASP A 69 28.60 -17.07 -12.63
C ASP A 69 29.56 -17.84 -13.56
N VAL A 70 29.02 -18.71 -14.45
CA VAL A 70 29.81 -19.49 -15.42
C VAL A 70 29.88 -18.75 -16.76
N GLY A 71 30.52 -17.58 -16.78
CA GLY A 71 30.77 -16.84 -18.02
C GLY A 71 29.50 -16.50 -18.83
N GLY A 72 28.38 -16.23 -18.16
CA GLY A 72 27.08 -15.95 -18.77
C GLY A 72 26.22 -17.19 -19.04
N TRP A 73 26.69 -18.40 -18.72
CA TRP A 73 25.90 -19.62 -18.76
C TRP A 73 25.25 -19.92 -17.40
N SER A 74 24.08 -20.53 -17.45
CA SER A 74 23.40 -21.11 -16.30
C SER A 74 23.57 -22.63 -16.26
N LEU A 75 23.73 -23.18 -15.05
CA LEU A 75 23.64 -24.62 -14.83
C LEU A 75 22.17 -24.98 -14.65
N ASP A 76 21.69 -25.98 -15.39
CA ASP A 76 20.29 -26.42 -15.38
C ASP A 76 19.70 -26.57 -13.97
N ILE A 77 20.46 -27.19 -13.06
CA ILE A 77 20.07 -27.47 -11.67
C ILE A 77 20.20 -26.29 -10.71
N HIS A 78 20.82 -25.18 -11.12
CA HIS A 78 21.09 -24.04 -10.25
C HIS A 78 20.06 -22.94 -10.54
N HIS A 79 19.37 -22.47 -9.50
CA HIS A 79 18.26 -21.53 -9.62
C HIS A 79 18.48 -20.34 -8.68
N HIS A 80 17.90 -19.19 -9.02
CA HIS A 80 17.96 -17.99 -8.20
C HIS A 80 16.57 -17.43 -7.95
N TYR A 81 16.31 -17.02 -6.70
CA TYR A 81 15.06 -16.39 -6.31
C TYR A 81 15.28 -14.93 -5.94
N ASN A 82 14.73 -14.02 -6.75
CA ASN A 82 14.67 -12.60 -6.45
C ASN A 82 13.43 -12.31 -5.60
N PHE A 83 13.62 -12.15 -4.28
CA PHE A 83 12.52 -11.92 -3.33
C PHE A 83 11.89 -10.52 -3.43
N HIS A 84 12.65 -9.50 -3.87
CA HIS A 84 12.12 -8.14 -4.05
C HIS A 84 11.09 -8.10 -5.18
N GLU A 85 11.41 -8.73 -6.32
CA GLU A 85 10.53 -8.78 -7.48
C GLU A 85 9.58 -9.98 -7.48
N GLY A 86 9.81 -10.98 -6.62
CA GLY A 86 9.04 -12.22 -6.58
C GLY A 86 9.20 -13.03 -7.86
N ILE A 87 10.43 -13.12 -8.38
CA ILE A 87 10.75 -13.83 -9.62
C ILE A 87 11.69 -14.99 -9.30
N LEU A 88 11.31 -16.21 -9.69
CA LEU A 88 12.17 -17.39 -9.67
C LEU A 88 12.78 -17.58 -11.06
N GLN A 89 14.09 -17.45 -11.16
CA GLN A 89 14.86 -17.69 -12.37
C GLN A 89 15.48 -19.08 -12.28
N LYS A 90 15.12 -19.96 -13.20
CA LYS A 90 15.63 -21.34 -13.24
C LYS A 90 16.84 -21.45 -14.14
N GLY A 91 17.63 -22.49 -13.89
CA GLY A 91 18.87 -22.77 -14.60
C GLY A 91 18.67 -23.22 -16.04
N ASP A 92 17.48 -23.75 -16.34
CA ASP A 92 16.99 -24.11 -17.68
C ASP A 92 16.63 -22.89 -18.55
N GLY A 93 16.71 -21.67 -17.99
CA GLY A 93 16.35 -20.42 -18.65
C GLY A 93 14.88 -20.01 -18.50
N SER A 94 14.04 -20.83 -17.88
CA SER A 94 12.65 -20.47 -17.58
C SER A 94 12.55 -19.50 -16.39
N THR A 95 11.58 -18.60 -16.45
CA THR A 95 11.31 -17.63 -15.38
C THR A 95 9.87 -17.76 -14.89
N VAL A 96 9.69 -17.71 -13.57
CA VAL A 96 8.38 -17.80 -12.93
C VAL A 96 8.12 -16.52 -12.14
N HIS A 97 7.14 -15.73 -12.60
CA HIS A 97 6.71 -14.49 -11.96
C HIS A 97 5.65 -14.78 -10.89
N LEU A 98 6.06 -14.96 -9.63
CA LEU A 98 5.16 -15.33 -8.54
C LEU A 98 4.09 -14.26 -8.27
N LYS A 99 4.40 -12.98 -8.51
CA LYS A 99 3.43 -11.87 -8.37
C LYS A 99 2.31 -11.88 -9.42
N GLN A 100 2.46 -12.63 -10.52
CA GLN A 100 1.45 -12.78 -11.58
C GLN A 100 0.55 -14.02 -11.38
N LEU A 101 0.90 -14.88 -10.43
CA LEU A 101 0.06 -16.02 -10.06
C LEU A 101 -1.24 -15.56 -9.37
N ALA A 102 -2.17 -16.49 -9.20
CA ALA A 102 -3.44 -16.23 -8.54
C ALA A 102 -3.24 -15.61 -7.16
N ARG A 103 -3.99 -14.53 -6.88
CA ARG A 103 -3.93 -13.83 -5.59
C ARG A 103 -4.39 -14.77 -4.47
N SER A 104 -3.59 -14.88 -3.41
CA SER A 104 -3.96 -15.63 -2.22
C SER A 104 -4.68 -14.74 -1.21
N VAL A 105 -5.78 -15.22 -0.63
CA VAL A 105 -6.50 -14.53 0.46
C VAL A 105 -6.11 -15.18 1.78
N LYS A 106 -5.76 -14.36 2.78
CA LYS A 106 -5.38 -14.82 4.13
C LYS A 106 -6.07 -13.97 5.18
N VAL A 107 -6.43 -14.59 6.29
CA VAL A 107 -6.93 -13.88 7.47
C VAL A 107 -5.75 -13.23 8.18
N VAL A 108 -5.76 -11.89 8.26
CA VAL A 108 -4.74 -11.11 8.97
C VAL A 108 -5.14 -10.81 10.42
N MET A 109 -6.45 -10.73 10.68
CA MET A 109 -7.02 -10.46 11.99
C MET A 109 -8.44 -11.01 12.05
N GLY A 110 -8.85 -11.53 13.21
CA GLY A 110 -10.18 -12.11 13.41
C GLY A 110 -10.15 -13.63 13.54
N THR A 111 -10.98 -14.15 14.43
CA THR A 111 -11.16 -15.61 14.66
C THR A 111 -12.48 -16.14 14.08
N GLY A 112 -13.32 -15.27 13.51
CA GLY A 112 -14.69 -15.59 13.11
C GLY A 112 -15.71 -15.57 14.25
N LEU A 113 -15.27 -15.45 15.51
CA LEU A 113 -16.13 -15.29 16.67
C LEU A 113 -16.31 -13.81 17.03
N GLN A 114 -17.54 -13.44 17.40
CA GLN A 114 -17.84 -12.09 17.85
C GLN A 114 -17.27 -11.81 19.25
N ARG A 115 -16.67 -10.63 19.43
CA ARG A 115 -16.29 -10.12 20.76
C ARG A 115 -17.49 -9.48 21.48
N PRO A 116 -17.48 -9.37 22.82
CA PRO A 116 -18.45 -8.56 23.54
C PRO A 116 -18.32 -7.06 23.22
N LEU A 117 -19.41 -6.32 23.40
CA LEU A 117 -19.46 -4.87 23.18
C LEU A 117 -18.46 -4.10 24.04
N ILE A 118 -18.43 -4.43 25.34
CA ILE A 118 -17.42 -3.96 26.29
C ILE A 118 -16.29 -4.99 26.27
N CYS A 119 -15.13 -4.58 25.77
CA CYS A 119 -13.97 -5.46 25.67
C CYS A 119 -12.83 -4.89 26.51
N LYS A 120 -12.54 -5.56 27.63
CA LYS A 120 -11.43 -5.19 28.52
C LYS A 120 -10.09 -5.78 28.07
N ASP A 121 -10.12 -6.96 27.45
CA ASP A 121 -8.95 -7.73 27.02
C ASP A 121 -8.92 -7.89 25.48
N CYS A 122 -9.15 -6.79 24.75
CA CYS A 122 -9.13 -6.80 23.28
C CYS A 122 -7.75 -6.60 22.66
N ASP A 123 -6.78 -6.23 23.48
CA ASP A 123 -5.41 -5.99 23.05
C ASP A 123 -4.62 -7.31 23.11
N GLY A 124 -3.67 -7.50 22.19
CA GLY A 124 -2.93 -8.76 22.06
C GLY A 124 -2.45 -9.01 20.64
N VAL A 125 -2.55 -10.25 20.17
CA VAL A 125 -2.12 -10.64 18.81
C VAL A 125 -3.29 -10.72 17.83
N ALA A 126 -3.05 -10.35 16.58
CA ALA A 126 -4.07 -10.26 15.54
C ALA A 126 -4.84 -11.58 15.30
N ARG A 127 -4.18 -12.72 15.44
CA ARG A 127 -4.76 -14.05 15.21
C ARG A 127 -5.81 -14.43 16.25
N ASP A 128 -5.66 -13.95 17.48
CA ASP A 128 -6.57 -14.27 18.59
C ASP A 128 -7.62 -13.17 18.80
N ALA A 129 -7.41 -12.01 18.18
CA ALA A 129 -8.32 -10.88 18.23
C ALA A 129 -9.70 -11.25 17.66
N ARG A 130 -10.71 -11.25 18.52
CA ARG A 130 -12.12 -11.27 18.11
C ARG A 130 -12.54 -9.88 17.62
N LEU A 131 -13.34 -9.84 16.58
CA LEU A 131 -13.93 -8.61 16.01
C LEU A 131 -15.43 -8.60 16.29
N LEU A 132 -16.05 -7.43 16.31
CA LEU A 132 -17.49 -7.28 16.47
C LEU A 132 -18.15 -7.08 15.10
N THR A 133 -17.89 -5.94 14.47
CA THR A 133 -18.35 -5.60 13.11
C THR A 133 -17.36 -4.60 12.50
N PRO A 134 -16.33 -5.05 11.75
CA PRO A 134 -15.43 -4.14 11.06
C PRO A 134 -16.17 -3.40 9.95
N VAL A 135 -16.22 -2.08 10.02
CA VAL A 135 -16.97 -1.20 9.10
C VAL A 135 -16.06 -0.24 8.31
N ALA A 136 -14.86 0.02 8.82
CA ALA A 136 -13.89 0.93 8.20
C ALA A 136 -12.47 0.40 8.29
N LEU A 137 -11.64 0.75 7.31
CA LEU A 137 -10.22 0.38 7.23
C LEU A 137 -9.41 1.54 6.67
N THR A 138 -8.22 1.79 7.23
CA THR A 138 -7.22 2.70 6.64
C THR A 138 -5.82 2.25 7.00
N SER A 139 -4.83 2.49 6.14
CA SER A 139 -3.44 2.10 6.34
C SER A 139 -2.58 3.30 6.72
N GLY A 140 -1.61 3.09 7.62
CA GLY A 140 -0.61 4.09 7.99
C GLY A 140 0.71 3.98 7.22
N PRO A 141 1.51 5.06 7.18
CA PRO A 141 2.82 5.08 6.54
C PRO A 141 3.85 4.20 7.25
N ASP A 142 3.59 3.86 8.52
CA ASP A 142 4.35 2.90 9.32
C ASP A 142 4.01 1.44 8.99
N GLY A 143 3.09 1.20 8.06
CA GLY A 143 2.60 -0.13 7.70
C GLY A 143 1.51 -0.67 8.61
N SER A 144 1.03 0.11 9.60
CA SER A 144 -0.08 -0.29 10.45
C SER A 144 -1.40 -0.29 9.68
N LEU A 145 -2.34 -1.13 10.09
CA LEU A 145 -3.73 -1.12 9.63
C LEU A 145 -4.62 -0.63 10.78
N TYR A 146 -5.44 0.38 10.53
CA TYR A 146 -6.45 0.86 11.46
C TYR A 146 -7.82 0.30 11.07
N ILE A 147 -8.46 -0.35 12.03
CA ILE A 147 -9.72 -1.08 11.85
C ILE A 147 -10.78 -0.41 12.71
N GLY A 148 -11.83 0.08 12.06
CA GLY A 148 -13.05 0.52 12.71
C GLY A 148 -13.94 -0.67 13.02
N ASP A 149 -13.73 -1.28 14.18
CA ASP A 149 -14.46 -2.44 14.67
C ASP A 149 -15.63 -1.99 15.57
N PHE A 150 -16.71 -1.52 14.94
CA PHE A 150 -17.87 -0.95 15.62
C PHE A 150 -17.48 0.20 16.57
N ASN A 151 -17.61 -0.01 17.89
CA ASN A 151 -17.30 0.99 18.91
C ASN A 151 -15.81 1.15 19.19
N LEU A 152 -14.93 0.31 18.62
CA LEU A 152 -13.49 0.40 18.83
C LEU A 152 -12.79 0.71 17.50
N VAL A 153 -11.91 1.70 17.51
CA VAL A 153 -10.89 1.85 16.47
C VAL A 153 -9.62 1.20 16.99
N ARG A 154 -9.15 0.19 16.27
CA ARG A 154 -8.01 -0.65 16.66
C ARG A 154 -6.89 -0.48 15.67
N ARG A 155 -5.65 -0.46 16.16
CA ARG A 155 -4.45 -0.46 15.33
C ARG A 155 -3.86 -1.86 15.34
N LEU A 156 -3.62 -2.42 14.16
CA LEU A 156 -2.83 -3.61 13.90
C LEU A 156 -1.45 -3.15 13.42
N ALA A 157 -0.43 -3.34 14.24
CA ALA A 157 0.94 -2.99 13.89
C ALA A 157 1.59 -4.07 12.99
N PRO A 158 2.67 -3.75 12.24
CA PRO A 158 3.36 -4.70 11.37
C PRO A 158 3.94 -5.93 12.09
N ASP A 159 4.20 -5.83 13.39
CA ASP A 159 4.67 -6.94 14.23
C ASP A 159 3.54 -7.92 14.61
N GLY A 160 2.28 -7.62 14.24
CA GLY A 160 1.10 -8.42 14.53
C GLY A 160 0.43 -8.10 15.86
N SER A 161 0.93 -7.11 16.59
CA SER A 161 0.28 -6.60 17.80
C SER A 161 -0.98 -5.79 17.45
N VAL A 162 -1.99 -5.92 18.29
CA VAL A 162 -3.24 -5.17 18.17
C VAL A 162 -3.55 -4.48 19.48
N PHE A 163 -3.89 -3.21 19.40
CA PHE A 163 -4.38 -2.44 20.54
C PHE A 163 -5.42 -1.42 20.12
N THR A 164 -6.21 -0.98 21.09
CA THR A 164 -7.29 0.00 20.87
C THR A 164 -6.75 1.42 20.96
N VAL A 165 -6.98 2.22 19.91
CA VAL A 165 -6.57 3.63 19.87
C VAL A 165 -7.72 4.58 20.18
N LEU A 166 -8.97 4.22 19.85
CA LEU A 166 -10.13 5.06 20.15
C LEU A 166 -11.33 4.19 20.51
N GLN A 167 -12.09 4.63 21.50
CA GLN A 167 -13.38 4.03 21.85
C GLN A 167 -14.51 5.03 21.66
N LEU A 168 -15.42 4.72 20.74
CA LEU A 168 -16.64 5.47 20.46
C LEU A 168 -17.74 5.09 21.45
N ARG A 169 -18.67 6.01 21.73
CA ARG A 169 -19.78 5.78 22.66
C ARG A 169 -20.84 4.88 22.02
N THR A 170 -21.06 3.71 22.60
CA THR A 170 -21.93 2.63 22.07
C THR A 170 -23.37 3.03 21.77
N THR A 171 -23.93 4.00 22.49
CA THR A 171 -25.31 4.50 22.27
C THR A 171 -25.46 5.40 21.05
N GLN A 172 -24.35 5.83 20.45
CA GLN A 172 -24.29 6.86 19.41
C GLN A 172 -23.30 6.49 18.30
N VAL A 173 -22.87 5.22 18.20
CA VAL A 173 -22.00 4.79 17.10
C VAL A 173 -22.86 4.57 15.87
N SER A 174 -22.64 5.37 14.84
CA SER A 174 -23.15 5.04 13.50
C SER A 174 -22.54 3.72 13.04
N TYR A 175 -23.33 2.83 12.45
CA TYR A 175 -22.78 1.66 11.75
C TYR A 175 -21.95 2.04 10.51
N GLN A 176 -21.90 3.32 10.15
CA GLN A 176 -21.26 3.82 8.95
C GLN A 176 -20.40 5.05 9.22
N TYR A 177 -19.32 4.88 9.99
CA TYR A 177 -18.23 5.87 10.04
C TYR A 177 -17.09 5.48 9.11
N TYR A 178 -16.28 6.48 8.74
CA TYR A 178 -15.09 6.31 7.91
C TYR A 178 -13.84 6.74 8.67
N LEU A 179 -12.74 6.05 8.38
CA LEU A 179 -11.41 6.32 8.92
C LEU A 179 -10.50 6.80 7.79
N VAL A 180 -9.72 7.84 8.05
CA VAL A 180 -8.67 8.28 7.14
C VAL A 180 -7.43 8.70 7.91
N LEU A 181 -6.28 8.19 7.50
CA LEU A 181 -5.00 8.71 7.97
C LEU A 181 -4.50 9.77 7.00
N SER A 182 -4.23 10.97 7.48
CA SER A 182 -3.71 12.04 6.63
C SER A 182 -2.21 11.83 6.38
N PRO A 183 -1.78 11.80 5.10
CA PRO A 183 -0.38 11.62 4.76
C PRO A 183 0.49 12.85 5.09
N ALA A 184 -0.12 14.01 5.34
CA ALA A 184 0.60 15.27 5.59
C ALA A 184 1.03 15.42 7.06
N ASP A 185 0.17 15.02 8.00
CA ASP A 185 0.39 15.18 9.44
C ASP A 185 0.44 13.84 10.20
N GLY A 186 0.21 12.72 9.52
CA GLY A 186 0.24 11.38 10.10
C GLY A 186 -0.87 11.09 11.11
N ARG A 187 -1.96 11.89 11.12
CA ARG A 187 -3.03 11.77 12.11
C ARG A 187 -4.23 11.00 11.58
N LEU A 188 -4.92 10.31 12.48
CA LEU A 188 -6.13 9.55 12.18
C LEU A 188 -7.37 10.40 12.43
N TYR A 189 -8.19 10.53 11.39
CA TYR A 189 -9.46 11.21 11.43
C TYR A 189 -10.59 10.18 11.32
N VAL A 190 -11.62 10.37 12.13
CA VAL A 190 -12.83 9.53 12.19
C VAL A 190 -14.03 10.42 11.93
N SER A 191 -14.81 10.09 10.92
CA SER A 191 -16.10 10.78 10.71
C SER A 191 -17.12 10.24 11.70
N ASP A 192 -17.84 11.11 12.41
CA ASP A 192 -18.91 10.71 13.32
C ASP A 192 -20.24 11.30 12.81
N PRO A 193 -20.97 10.58 11.94
CA PRO A 193 -22.18 11.10 11.31
C PRO A 193 -23.30 11.42 12.30
N GLU A 194 -23.45 10.64 13.37
CA GLU A 194 -24.50 10.85 14.39
C GLU A 194 -24.27 12.15 15.18
N ARG A 195 -23.01 12.57 15.29
CA ARG A 195 -22.64 13.82 15.98
C ARG A 195 -22.31 14.98 15.05
N HIS A 196 -22.41 14.77 13.74
CA HIS A 196 -22.08 15.76 12.72
C HIS A 196 -20.68 16.39 12.91
N GLN A 197 -19.70 15.57 13.31
CA GLN A 197 -18.35 16.06 13.60
C GLN A 197 -17.28 15.13 13.01
N ILE A 198 -16.07 15.66 12.91
CA ILE A 198 -14.88 14.89 12.59
C ILE A 198 -14.03 14.83 13.86
N LEU A 199 -13.75 13.61 14.30
CA LEU A 199 -12.87 13.34 15.41
C LEU A 199 -11.45 13.18 14.89
N LYS A 200 -10.51 13.69 15.64
CA LYS A 200 -9.08 13.51 15.41
C LYS A 200 -8.49 12.76 16.59
N VAL A 201 -7.82 11.66 16.31
CA VAL A 201 -7.19 10.83 17.36
C VAL A 201 -5.89 11.50 17.82
N ILE A 202 -5.73 11.64 19.14
CA ILE A 202 -4.59 12.36 19.74
C ILE A 202 -3.32 11.49 19.69
N SER A 203 -3.40 10.25 20.18
CA SER A 203 -2.30 9.29 20.17
C SER A 203 -2.66 8.05 19.35
N LEU A 204 -1.74 7.59 18.49
CA LEU A 204 -1.90 6.36 17.73
C LEU A 204 -1.24 5.15 18.42
N GLU A 205 -0.61 5.35 19.57
CA GLU A 205 -0.02 4.30 20.40
C GLU A 205 -1.04 3.74 21.40
N SER A 206 -0.66 2.68 22.13
CA SER A 206 -1.49 2.13 23.20
C SER A 206 -1.74 3.19 24.28
N VAL A 207 -3.01 3.39 24.63
CA VAL A 207 -3.46 4.38 25.61
C VAL A 207 -4.29 3.71 26.71
N ALA A 208 -4.15 4.21 27.95
CA ALA A 208 -4.89 3.67 29.09
C ALA A 208 -6.41 3.93 28.99
N GLU A 209 -6.81 5.08 28.43
CA GLU A 209 -8.22 5.49 28.30
C GLU A 209 -8.57 5.86 26.84
N PRO A 210 -8.86 4.86 25.98
CA PRO A 210 -9.21 5.12 24.57
C PRO A 210 -10.47 5.97 24.37
N ALA A 211 -11.34 6.09 25.38
CA ALA A 211 -12.59 6.85 25.30
C ALA A 211 -12.41 8.38 25.25
N ILE A 212 -11.26 8.87 25.73
CA ILE A 212 -10.90 10.30 25.76
C ILE A 212 -9.75 10.65 24.80
N ASN A 213 -9.30 9.68 23.99
CA ASN A 213 -8.17 9.85 23.08
C ASN A 213 -8.56 10.51 21.74
N TRP A 214 -9.35 11.59 21.81
CA TRP A 214 -9.80 12.33 20.64
C TRP A 214 -9.99 13.81 20.94
N GLU A 215 -9.84 14.62 19.91
CA GLU A 215 -10.20 16.03 19.88
C GLU A 215 -11.08 16.31 18.64
N VAL A 216 -11.79 17.42 18.64
CA VAL A 216 -12.56 17.85 17.46
C VAL A 216 -11.58 18.44 16.44
N ALA A 217 -11.66 17.96 15.20
CA ALA A 217 -10.79 18.40 14.10
C ALA A 217 -11.08 19.83 13.63
#